data_AF-A0A958T5F7-F1
#
_entry.id   AF-A0A958T5F7-F1
#
_cell.length_a   1.000
_cell.length_b   1.000
_cell.length_c   1.000
_cell.angle_alpha   90.00
_cell.angle_beta   90.00
_cell.angle_gamma   90.00
#
_symmetry.space_group_name_H-M   'P 1'
#
loop_
_entity.id
_entity.type
_entity.pdbx_description
1 polymer ?
#
loop_
_entity_poly.entity_id
_entity_poly.type
_entity_poly.pdbx_seq_one_letter_code
_entity_poly.pdbx_strand_id
1 'polypeptide(L)'
;MKKHLLFAGLSLLLFQCKKDETTLGTTKAEVAKKSSTNFTQYVNPFIGTSKMGHVFPGATVPFGMVQLSPQTNFQPMFQKDGNYNPETYEYC
;
A
#
# COMPACT_ATOMS: atom_id res chain seq x y z
N MET A 1 -24.80 16.34 -51.32
CA MET A 1 -25.05 16.96 -50.00
C MET A 1 -25.75 16.04 -48.97
N LYS A 2 -26.39 14.92 -49.37
CA LYS A 2 -27.05 13.98 -48.44
C LYS A 2 -26.12 13.04 -47.64
N LYS A 3 -24.83 12.93 -48.02
CA LYS A 3 -23.84 12.07 -47.32
C LYS A 3 -23.28 12.73 -46.05
N HIS A 4 -23.27 14.06 -45.96
CA HIS A 4 -22.83 14.79 -44.76
C HIS A 4 -23.90 14.82 -43.66
N LEU A 5 -25.19 14.69 -44.01
CA LEU A 5 -26.26 14.54 -43.02
C LEU A 5 -26.24 13.18 -42.30
N LEU A 6 -25.71 12.14 -42.95
CA LEU A 6 -25.60 10.80 -42.35
C LEU A 6 -24.40 10.68 -41.38
N PHE A 7 -23.30 11.42 -41.62
CA PHE A 7 -22.13 11.40 -40.73
C PHE A 7 -22.31 12.23 -39.45
N ALA A 8 -23.12 13.28 -39.46
CA ALA A 8 -23.42 14.07 -38.27
C ALA A 8 -24.25 13.32 -37.22
N GLY A 9 -25.13 12.40 -37.66
CA GLY A 9 -25.93 11.57 -36.76
C GLY A 9 -25.13 10.47 -36.05
N LEU A 10 -24.10 9.91 -36.72
CA LEU A 10 -23.26 8.85 -36.15
C LEU A 10 -22.28 9.39 -35.10
N SER A 11 -21.85 10.65 -35.22
CA SER A 11 -21.02 11.33 -34.20
C SER A 11 -21.78 11.64 -32.91
N LEU A 12 -23.11 11.80 -32.96
CA LEU A 12 -23.94 12.12 -31.81
C LEU A 12 -24.24 10.89 -30.92
N LEU A 13 -24.06 9.68 -31.47
CA LEU A 13 -24.21 8.41 -30.73
C LEU A 13 -22.94 7.99 -29.96
N LEU A 14 -21.78 8.61 -30.25
CA LEU A 14 -20.50 8.30 -29.59
C LEU A 14 -20.14 9.27 -28.44
N PHE A 15 -20.90 10.34 -28.26
CA PHE A 15 -20.68 11.33 -27.19
C PHE A 15 -21.58 11.18 -25.96
N GLN A 16 -22.43 10.14 -25.91
CA GLN A 16 -23.30 9.88 -24.77
C GLN A 16 -22.62 9.01 -23.71
N CYS A 17 -21.47 9.47 -23.21
CA CYS A 17 -20.98 9.07 -21.88
C CYS A 17 -21.34 10.20 -20.91
N LYS A 18 -22.51 10.06 -20.29
CA LYS A 18 -22.94 10.92 -19.18
C LYS A 18 -22.00 10.66 -18.00
N LYS A 19 -21.23 11.67 -17.60
CA LYS A 19 -20.70 11.75 -16.25
C LYS A 19 -21.81 12.33 -15.37
N ASP A 20 -22.61 11.46 -14.75
CA ASP A 20 -23.48 11.87 -13.65
C ASP A 20 -22.60 12.00 -12.40
N GLU A 21 -22.06 13.19 -12.17
CA GLU A 21 -21.65 13.63 -10.84
C GLU A 21 -22.85 14.35 -10.22
N THR A 22 -23.63 13.62 -9.44
CA THR A 22 -24.66 14.20 -8.57
C THR A 22 -24.47 13.62 -7.18
N THR A 23 -23.90 14.46 -6.32
CA THR A 23 -23.95 14.38 -4.87
C THR A 23 -25.41 14.40 -4.40
N LEU A 24 -25.94 13.27 -3.91
CA LEU A 24 -26.65 13.11 -2.62
C LEU A 24 -27.34 11.72 -2.54
N GLY A 25 -27.03 10.95 -1.49
CA GLY A 25 -27.99 10.08 -0.82
C GLY A 25 -28.40 8.75 -1.49
N THR A 26 -27.91 7.66 -0.90
CA THR A 26 -28.61 6.39 -0.58
C THR A 26 -29.64 5.87 -1.61
N THR A 27 -29.42 4.72 -2.25
CA THR A 27 -30.01 3.45 -1.76
C THR A 27 -29.39 2.21 -2.44
N LYS A 28 -28.92 1.29 -1.58
CA LYS A 28 -28.86 -0.19 -1.71
C LYS A 28 -28.59 -0.82 -3.09
N ALA A 29 -27.33 -1.20 -3.30
CA ALA A 29 -26.99 -2.55 -3.76
C ALA A 29 -26.11 -3.19 -2.67
N GLU A 30 -26.70 -4.10 -1.92
CA GLU A 30 -26.09 -4.80 -0.79
C GLU A 30 -24.99 -5.75 -1.28
N VAL A 31 -23.76 -5.28 -1.33
CA VAL A 31 -22.62 -6.15 -1.01
C VAL A 31 -22.58 -6.18 0.50
N ALA A 32 -22.98 -7.31 1.09
CA ALA A 32 -23.01 -7.54 2.52
C ALA A 32 -21.74 -6.99 3.18
N LYS A 33 -21.87 -5.80 3.77
CA LYS A 33 -20.85 -5.19 4.63
C LYS A 33 -20.84 -6.04 5.89
N LYS A 34 -20.11 -7.16 5.84
CA LYS A 34 -19.61 -7.82 7.03
C LYS A 34 -18.83 -6.74 7.75
N SER A 35 -19.42 -6.18 8.81
CA SER A 35 -18.71 -5.34 9.77
C SER A 35 -17.72 -6.24 10.51
N SER A 36 -16.71 -6.74 9.80
CA SER A 36 -15.60 -7.42 10.43
C SER A 36 -14.86 -6.37 11.22
N THR A 37 -14.83 -6.54 12.54
CA THR A 37 -13.96 -5.75 13.41
C THR A 37 -12.55 -5.78 12.84
N ASN A 38 -12.03 -4.60 12.49
CA ASN A 38 -10.66 -4.49 12.02
C ASN A 38 -9.72 -4.46 13.23
N PHE A 39 -9.10 -5.61 13.55
CA PHE A 39 -8.13 -5.69 14.63
C PHE A 39 -6.74 -5.16 14.25
N THR A 40 -6.43 -5.00 12.95
CA THR A 40 -5.09 -4.53 12.52
C THR A 40 -4.85 -3.08 12.92
N GLN A 41 -5.91 -2.31 13.19
CA GLN A 41 -5.81 -0.93 13.68
C GLN A 41 -5.08 -0.80 15.03
N TYR A 42 -5.00 -1.89 15.81
CA TYR A 42 -4.29 -1.90 17.09
C TYR A 42 -2.79 -2.18 16.96
N VAL A 43 -2.31 -2.54 15.76
CA VAL A 43 -0.91 -2.88 15.53
C VAL A 43 -0.15 -1.63 15.10
N ASN A 44 0.93 -1.31 15.82
CA ASN A 44 1.90 -0.29 15.43
C ASN A 44 3.25 -0.96 15.11
N PRO A 45 3.64 -1.09 13.82
CA PRO A 45 4.89 -1.73 13.40
C PRO A 45 6.18 -1.03 13.86
N PHE A 46 6.09 0.19 14.39
CA PHE A 46 7.25 0.92 14.92
C PHE A 46 7.59 0.55 16.37
N ILE A 47 6.70 -0.14 17.09
CA ILE A 47 6.99 -0.57 18.45
C ILE A 47 8.09 -1.64 18.40
N GLY A 48 9.25 -1.33 19.00
CA GLY A 48 10.42 -2.20 19.02
C GLY A 48 11.44 -1.93 17.90
N THR A 49 11.24 -0.96 17.01
CA THR A 49 12.22 -0.66 15.95
C THR A 49 13.39 0.21 16.42
N SER A 50 13.47 0.53 17.71
CA SER A 50 14.53 1.37 18.31
C SER A 50 15.26 0.60 19.41
N LYS A 51 16.57 0.80 19.52
CA LYS A 51 17.44 0.12 20.49
C LYS A 51 17.26 -1.41 20.39
N MET A 52 17.11 -2.08 21.53
CA MET A 52 17.13 -3.56 21.68
C MET A 52 15.87 -4.32 21.31
N GLY A 53 15.01 -3.75 20.47
CA GLY A 53 13.79 -4.46 20.05
C GLY A 53 14.01 -5.43 18.88
N HIS A 54 14.95 -5.12 17.99
CA HIS A 54 15.30 -5.98 16.84
C HIS A 54 14.12 -6.40 15.94
N VAL A 55 13.12 -5.53 15.77
CA VAL A 55 12.04 -5.72 14.79
C VAL A 55 12.12 -4.70 13.66
N PHE A 56 11.36 -4.92 12.58
CA PHE A 56 11.31 -4.06 11.41
C PHE A 56 9.86 -3.63 11.08
N PRO A 57 9.63 -2.40 10.60
CA PRO A 57 8.28 -1.88 10.34
C PRO A 57 7.74 -2.24 8.93
N GLY A 58 8.52 -2.97 8.14
CA GLY A 58 8.18 -3.38 6.77
C GLY A 58 6.97 -4.31 6.64
N ALA A 59 6.46 -4.41 5.41
CA ALA A 59 5.30 -5.23 5.11
C ALA A 59 5.65 -6.72 5.07
N THR A 60 4.85 -7.51 5.77
CA THR A 60 4.89 -8.98 5.72
C THR A 60 3.51 -9.56 6.01
N VAL A 61 3.26 -10.78 5.55
CA VAL A 61 2.07 -11.57 5.91
C VAL A 61 2.44 -12.55 7.03
N PRO A 62 1.47 -13.05 7.82
CA PRO A 62 1.74 -14.05 8.85
C PRO A 62 2.50 -15.25 8.27
N PHE A 63 3.69 -15.54 8.80
CA PHE A 63 4.60 -16.61 8.35
C PHE A 63 5.00 -16.54 6.87
N GLY A 64 5.00 -15.33 6.29
CA GLY A 64 5.38 -15.09 4.89
C GLY A 64 6.87 -15.35 4.62
N MET A 65 7.17 -15.77 3.39
CA MET A 65 8.55 -15.99 2.93
C MET A 65 9.32 -14.68 2.66
N VAL A 66 8.60 -13.59 2.39
CA VAL A 66 9.17 -12.30 1.96
C VAL A 66 8.88 -11.24 3.01
N GLN A 67 9.92 -10.52 3.42
CA GLN A 67 9.86 -9.42 4.38
C GLN A 67 10.45 -8.18 3.71
N LEU A 68 9.58 -7.33 3.17
CA LEU A 68 10.01 -6.11 2.48
C LEU A 68 10.02 -4.95 3.48
N SER A 69 11.20 -4.48 3.85
CA SER A 69 11.38 -3.42 4.84
C SER A 69 12.46 -2.42 4.40
N PRO A 70 12.35 -1.13 4.80
CA PRO A 70 13.49 -0.23 4.72
C PRO A 70 14.66 -0.75 5.55
N GLN A 71 15.88 -0.57 5.03
CA GLN A 71 17.13 -0.79 5.73
C GLN A 71 17.78 0.58 5.96
N THR A 72 17.96 0.98 7.22
CA THR A 72 18.56 2.30 7.53
C THR A 72 20.08 2.20 7.66
N ASN A 73 20.59 1.10 8.23
CA ASN A 73 21.99 0.93 8.58
C ASN A 73 22.46 -0.49 8.24
N PHE A 74 23.75 -0.68 7.97
CA PHE A 74 24.36 -1.99 7.75
C PHE A 74 25.77 -2.02 8.35
N GLN A 75 25.90 -2.66 9.51
CA GLN A 75 27.14 -2.70 10.27
C GLN A 75 27.74 -4.12 10.19
N PRO A 76 28.92 -4.29 9.58
CA PRO A 76 29.56 -5.61 9.48
C PRO A 76 30.10 -6.05 10.84
N MET A 77 30.02 -7.36 11.12
CA MET A 77 30.52 -7.94 12.38
C MET A 77 32.04 -7.84 12.54
N PHE A 78 32.78 -7.95 11.43
CA PHE A 78 34.22 -7.88 11.41
C PHE A 78 34.68 -6.74 10.51
N GLN A 79 35.77 -6.11 10.95
CA GLN A 79 36.52 -5.16 10.15
C GLN A 79 37.33 -5.91 9.08
N LYS A 80 37.87 -5.17 8.10
CA LYS A 80 38.64 -5.77 6.98
C LYS A 80 39.93 -6.48 7.44
N ASP A 81 40.41 -6.15 8.62
CA ASP A 81 41.58 -6.75 9.28
C ASP A 81 41.25 -8.02 10.08
N GLY A 82 39.97 -8.42 10.14
CA GLY A 82 39.50 -9.58 10.89
C GLY A 82 39.16 -9.30 12.36
N ASN A 83 39.37 -8.09 12.87
CA ASN A 83 39.01 -7.74 14.24
C ASN A 83 37.50 -7.52 14.40
N TYR A 84 37.01 -7.74 15.62
CA TYR A 84 35.62 -7.48 15.98
C TYR A 84 35.27 -5.99 15.80
N ASN A 85 34.07 -5.71 15.28
CA ASN A 85 33.55 -4.35 15.18
C ASN A 85 32.66 -4.02 16.40
N PRO A 86 33.10 -3.18 17.36
CA PRO A 86 32.30 -2.83 18.53
C PRO A 86 31.03 -2.00 18.20
N GLU A 87 31.00 -1.28 17.08
CA GLU A 87 29.85 -0.46 16.65
C GLU A 87 28.61 -1.32 16.35
N THR A 88 28.79 -2.62 16.14
CA THR A 88 27.69 -3.58 15.91
C THR A 88 26.72 -3.64 17.08
N TYR A 89 27.20 -3.44 18.31
CA TYR A 89 26.36 -3.46 19.51
C TYR A 89 25.73 -2.11 19.85
N GLU A 90 26.10 -1.02 19.17
CA GLU A 90 25.49 0.29 19.42
C GLU A 90 24.01 0.31 19.02
N TYR A 91 23.66 -0.48 18.00
CA TYR A 91 22.30 -0.69 17.53
C TYR A 91 21.65 -1.94 18.12
N CYS A 92 22.40 -2.71 18.92
CA CYS A 92 21.83 -3.78 19.70
C CYS A 92 21.03 -3.23 20.85
#